data_AF-A0A409VCQ6-F1
#
_entry.id   AF-A0A409VCQ6-F1
#
_cell.length_a   1.000
_cell.length_b   1.000
_cell.length_c   1.000
_cell.angle_alpha   90.00
_cell.angle_beta   90.00
_cell.angle_gamma   90.00
#
_symmetry.space_group_name_H-M   'P 1'
#
loop_
_entity.id
_entity.type
_entity.pdbx_description
1 polymer ?
#
loop_
_entity_poly.entity_id
_entity_poly.type
_entity_poly.pdbx_seq_one_letter_code
_entity_poly.pdbx_strand_id
1 'polypeptide(L)'
;MLYSTNGWGDHHHAYGIMQCDVRVDPLHPYHKNCTSYLWYSCDHINAMTKYVLVPYIEAVKQKLPSWSDAQALQGGVAAYNFGVRNVRTWDKLDIGTTHNDYSNDVIAQAQWLINRYN
;
A
#
# COMPACT_ATOMS: atom_id res chain seq x y z
N MET A 1 15.10 8.47 8.26
CA MET A 1 14.57 9.27 7.14
C MET A 1 13.25 9.95 7.50
N LEU A 2 12.23 9.25 8.04
CA LEU A 2 10.96 9.88 8.46
C LEU A 2 11.07 10.80 9.69
N TYR A 3 11.90 10.45 10.68
CA TYR A 3 12.08 11.30 11.88
C TYR A 3 12.65 12.70 11.53
N SER A 4 13.56 12.79 10.56
CA SER A 4 14.17 14.06 10.14
C SER A 4 13.22 14.95 9.34
N THR A 5 12.13 14.39 8.81
CA THR A 5 11.13 15.10 7.99
C THR A 5 9.76 15.17 8.66
N ASN A 6 9.67 14.76 9.94
CA ASN A 6 8.41 14.65 10.67
C ASN A 6 7.32 13.86 9.90
N GLY A 7 7.72 12.76 9.26
CA GLY A 7 6.83 11.86 8.53
C GLY A 7 6.61 12.18 7.05
N TRP A 8 7.14 13.28 6.54
CA TRP A 8 7.01 13.65 5.13
C TRP A 8 8.03 12.90 4.25
N GLY A 9 7.57 12.40 3.12
CA GLY A 9 8.39 11.78 2.09
C GLY A 9 7.94 12.21 0.69
N ASP A 10 8.53 11.60 -0.34
CA ASP A 10 8.29 11.91 -1.75
C ASP A 10 8.20 13.42 -2.05
N HIS A 11 9.21 14.21 -1.68
CA HIS A 11 9.21 15.67 -1.87
C HIS A 11 7.99 16.40 -1.24
N HIS A 12 7.54 15.94 -0.06
CA HIS A 12 6.31 16.39 0.64
C HIS A 12 4.99 15.99 -0.04
N HIS A 13 5.05 14.99 -0.91
CA HIS A 13 3.85 14.38 -1.51
C HIS A 13 3.37 13.13 -0.79
N ALA A 14 4.15 12.60 0.16
CA ALA A 14 3.74 11.45 0.96
C ALA A 14 3.83 11.74 2.46
N TYR A 15 2.90 11.20 3.25
CA TYR A 15 2.84 11.40 4.69
C TYR A 15 2.70 10.09 5.48
N GLY A 16 3.44 9.97 6.58
CA GLY A 16 3.26 8.88 7.55
C GLY A 16 4.09 7.63 7.27
N ILE A 17 4.12 6.70 8.23
CA ILE A 17 4.87 5.45 8.12
C ILE A 17 4.40 4.57 6.95
N MET A 18 3.14 4.73 6.54
CA MET A 18 2.58 4.06 5.37
C MET A 18 2.60 4.94 4.10
N GLN A 19 3.22 6.12 4.15
CA GLN A 19 3.46 7.02 3.01
C GLN A 19 2.21 7.28 2.16
N CYS A 20 1.15 7.77 2.79
CA CYS A 20 -0.06 8.24 2.14
C CYS A 20 0.25 9.34 1.12
N ASP A 21 -0.10 9.14 -0.16
CA ASP A 21 0.05 10.18 -1.17
C ASP A 21 -0.99 11.30 -0.97
N VAL A 22 -0.52 12.48 -0.57
CA VAL A 22 -1.35 13.66 -0.29
C VAL A 22 -1.73 14.46 -1.53
N ARG A 23 -1.11 14.16 -2.69
CA ARG A 23 -1.51 14.76 -3.98
C ARG A 23 -2.74 14.07 -4.55
N VAL A 24 -2.94 12.81 -4.19
CA VAL A 24 -4.09 12.03 -4.64
C VAL A 24 -5.31 12.65 -3.95
N ASP A 25 -5.96 13.53 -4.72
CA ASP A 25 -7.21 14.25 -4.52
C ASP A 25 -8.05 13.81 -3.30
N PRO A 26 -8.62 14.73 -2.48
CA PRO A 26 -9.69 14.40 -1.54
C PRO A 26 -10.87 13.60 -2.13
N LEU A 27 -10.97 13.49 -3.47
CA LEU A 27 -11.88 12.60 -4.20
C LEU A 27 -11.46 11.12 -4.27
N HIS A 28 -10.22 10.73 -3.93
CA HIS A 28 -9.93 9.32 -3.61
C HIS A 28 -10.42 9.09 -2.17
N PRO A 29 -11.57 8.40 -1.99
CA PRO A 29 -12.18 8.25 -0.67
C PRO A 29 -11.25 7.58 0.35
N TYR A 30 -10.24 6.88 -0.15
CA TYR A 30 -9.24 6.13 0.58
C TYR A 30 -8.24 7.00 1.35
N HIS A 31 -7.92 8.23 0.91
CA HIS A 31 -6.85 9.06 1.51
C HIS A 31 -7.32 10.26 2.34
N LYS A 32 -8.64 10.40 2.53
CA LYS A 32 -9.31 11.65 2.91
C LYS A 32 -8.75 12.39 4.13
N ASN A 33 -8.12 11.70 5.09
CA ASN A 33 -7.65 12.30 6.35
C ASN A 33 -6.28 11.75 6.84
N CYS A 34 -5.42 11.23 5.97
CA CYS A 34 -4.20 10.55 6.45
C CYS A 34 -3.21 11.47 7.22
N THR A 35 -3.31 12.79 7.02
CA THR A 35 -2.54 13.82 7.74
C THR A 35 -3.17 14.28 9.05
N SER A 36 -4.39 13.83 9.40
CA SER A 36 -5.03 14.20 10.67
C SER A 36 -4.49 13.41 11.87
N TYR A 37 -3.71 12.36 11.61
CA TYR A 37 -3.09 11.50 12.62
C TYR A 37 -1.59 11.77 12.68
N LEU A 38 -0.96 11.51 13.82
CA LEU A 38 0.50 11.54 13.90
C LEU A 38 1.09 10.52 12.93
N TRP A 39 2.15 10.91 12.23
CA TRP A 39 2.75 10.15 11.14
C TRP A 39 3.18 8.72 11.51
N TYR A 40 3.41 8.44 12.80
CA TYR A 40 3.83 7.13 13.32
C TYR A 40 2.76 6.43 14.17
N SER A 41 1.57 7.01 14.34
CA SER A 41 0.59 6.45 15.28
C SER A 41 -0.11 5.22 14.72
N CYS A 42 -0.64 4.40 15.64
CA CYS A 42 -1.55 3.33 15.30
C CYS A 42 -2.76 3.85 14.52
N ASP A 43 -3.25 5.06 14.79
CA ASP A 43 -4.37 5.64 14.05
C ASP A 43 -4.04 5.86 12.56
N HIS A 44 -2.84 6.35 12.26
CA HIS A 44 -2.39 6.48 10.87
C HIS A 44 -2.31 5.11 10.20
N ILE A 45 -1.69 4.11 10.85
CA ILE A 45 -1.57 2.74 10.33
C ILE A 45 -2.96 2.12 10.10
N ASN A 46 -3.85 2.23 11.08
CA ASN A 46 -5.21 1.69 11.00
C ASN A 46 -6.02 2.37 9.90
N ALA A 47 -5.91 3.69 9.75
CA ALA A 47 -6.57 4.43 8.70
C ALA A 47 -6.08 3.98 7.31
N MET A 48 -4.77 3.94 7.09
CA MET A 48 -4.21 3.53 5.79
C MET A 48 -4.52 2.06 5.47
N THR A 49 -4.51 1.19 6.47
CA THR A 49 -4.89 -0.22 6.28
C THR A 49 -6.37 -0.35 5.90
N LYS A 50 -7.26 0.27 6.67
CA LYS A 50 -8.72 0.16 6.51
C LYS A 50 -9.22 0.86 5.25
N TYR A 51 -8.69 2.04 4.96
CA TYR A 51 -9.21 2.87 3.89
C TYR A 51 -8.42 2.74 2.60
N VAL A 52 -7.22 2.15 2.57
CA VAL A 52 -6.42 2.06 1.34
C VAL A 52 -6.08 0.63 0.98
N LEU A 53 -5.34 -0.06 1.84
CA LEU A 53 -4.84 -1.40 1.53
C LEU A 53 -5.97 -2.42 1.36
N VAL A 54 -6.91 -2.48 2.32
CA VAL A 54 -8.05 -3.42 2.25
C VAL A 54 -8.92 -3.16 1.01
N PRO A 55 -9.34 -1.93 0.71
CA PRO A 55 -10.07 -1.65 -0.53
C PRO A 55 -9.32 -2.00 -1.80
N TYR A 56 -7.99 -1.85 -1.84
CA TYR A 56 -7.19 -2.32 -2.99
C TYR A 56 -7.17 -3.83 -3.13
N ILE A 57 -7.08 -4.58 -2.03
CA ILE A 57 -7.19 -6.05 -2.05
C ILE A 57 -8.57 -6.47 -2.58
N GLU A 58 -9.63 -5.85 -2.08
CA GLU A 58 -11.00 -6.11 -2.53
C GLU A 58 -11.20 -5.78 -4.01
N ALA A 59 -10.72 -4.62 -4.47
CA ALA A 59 -10.81 -4.22 -5.86
C ALA A 59 -10.03 -5.14 -6.79
N VAL A 60 -8.87 -5.65 -6.36
CA VAL A 60 -8.11 -6.66 -7.12
C VAL A 60 -8.88 -7.98 -7.17
N LYS A 61 -9.44 -8.44 -6.05
CA LYS A 61 -10.27 -9.66 -6.02
C LYS A 61 -11.47 -9.56 -6.96
N GLN A 62 -12.14 -8.41 -6.99
CA GLN A 62 -13.26 -8.15 -7.90
C GLN A 62 -12.81 -8.12 -9.37
N LYS A 63 -11.66 -7.48 -9.66
CA LYS A 63 -11.11 -7.37 -11.02
C LYS A 63 -10.64 -8.71 -11.58
N LEU A 64 -10.06 -9.56 -10.73
CA LEU A 64 -9.44 -10.83 -11.09
C LEU A 64 -10.02 -11.97 -10.23
N PRO A 65 -11.32 -12.32 -10.41
CA PRO A 65 -12.02 -13.24 -9.52
C PRO A 65 -11.47 -14.68 -9.53
N SER A 66 -10.70 -15.06 -10.56
CA SER A 66 -10.02 -16.35 -10.64
C SER A 66 -8.75 -16.44 -9.76
N TRP A 67 -8.25 -15.31 -9.26
CA TRP A 67 -7.09 -15.30 -8.37
C TRP A 67 -7.46 -15.84 -6.99
N SER A 68 -6.54 -16.58 -6.39
CA SER A 68 -6.65 -16.99 -4.98
C SER A 68 -6.64 -15.77 -4.06
N ASP A 69 -7.05 -15.95 -2.80
CA ASP A 69 -7.05 -14.85 -1.84
C ASP A 69 -5.63 -14.35 -1.54
N ALA A 70 -4.62 -15.25 -1.57
CA ALA A 70 -3.22 -14.87 -1.45
C ALA A 70 -2.73 -14.06 -2.66
N GLN A 71 -3.16 -14.41 -3.87
CA GLN A 71 -2.85 -13.63 -5.08
C GLN A 71 -3.53 -12.26 -5.05
N ALA A 72 -4.79 -12.19 -4.58
CA ALA A 72 -5.50 -10.93 -4.41
C ALA A 72 -4.86 -10.04 -3.33
N LEU A 73 -4.41 -10.63 -2.22
CA LEU A 73 -3.65 -9.94 -1.17
C LEU A 73 -2.39 -9.28 -1.75
N GLN A 74 -1.53 -10.06 -2.40
CA GLN A 74 -0.29 -9.53 -2.99
C GLN A 74 -0.58 -8.53 -4.11
N GLY A 75 -1.62 -8.78 -4.92
CA GLY A 75 -2.06 -7.82 -5.93
C GLY A 75 -2.54 -6.51 -5.35
N GLY A 76 -3.22 -6.52 -4.19
CA GLY A 76 -3.58 -5.33 -3.43
C GLY A 76 -2.37 -4.56 -2.91
N VAL A 77 -1.33 -5.27 -2.46
CA VAL A 77 -0.04 -4.66 -2.07
C VAL A 77 0.63 -4.00 -3.29
N ALA A 78 0.63 -4.64 -4.46
CA ALA A 78 1.13 -4.01 -5.69
C ALA A 78 0.31 -2.77 -6.06
N ALA A 79 -1.03 -2.88 -5.99
CA ALA A 79 -1.96 -1.79 -6.25
C ALA A 79 -1.76 -0.59 -5.32
N TYR A 80 -1.26 -0.80 -4.10
CA TYR A 80 -0.90 0.29 -3.19
C TYR A 80 0.16 1.23 -3.78
N ASN A 81 1.09 0.70 -4.58
CA ASN A 81 2.16 1.49 -5.20
C ASN A 81 1.72 2.14 -6.52
N PHE A 82 1.00 1.43 -7.38
CA PHE A 82 0.73 1.87 -8.76
C PHE A 82 -0.75 1.90 -9.18
N GLY A 83 -1.67 1.66 -8.25
CA GLY A 83 -3.11 1.54 -8.49
C GLY A 83 -3.58 0.22 -9.13
N VAL A 84 -4.85 -0.13 -8.86
CA VAL A 84 -5.51 -1.38 -9.30
C VAL A 84 -5.53 -1.55 -10.82
N ARG A 85 -5.54 -0.46 -11.59
CA ARG A 85 -5.53 -0.50 -13.06
C ARG A 85 -4.33 -1.30 -13.59
N ASN A 86 -3.17 -1.19 -12.94
CA ASN A 86 -1.93 -1.80 -13.39
C ASN A 86 -1.78 -3.28 -13.02
N VAL A 87 -2.56 -3.78 -12.05
CA VAL A 87 -2.65 -5.22 -11.71
C VAL A 87 -3.34 -5.98 -12.84
N ARG A 88 -2.59 -6.76 -13.64
CA ARG A 88 -3.11 -7.37 -14.87
C ARG A 88 -2.92 -8.88 -14.93
N THR A 89 -1.71 -9.35 -14.72
CA THR A 89 -1.33 -10.77 -14.85
C THR A 89 -0.38 -11.16 -13.73
N TRP A 90 -0.48 -12.40 -13.26
CA TRP A 90 0.31 -12.89 -12.12
C TRP A 90 1.82 -12.83 -12.38
N ASP A 91 2.27 -13.38 -13.51
CA ASP A 91 3.70 -13.48 -13.85
C ASP A 91 4.40 -12.13 -14.08
N LYS A 92 3.63 -11.05 -14.17
CA LYS A 92 4.13 -9.68 -14.39
C LYS A 92 3.53 -8.69 -13.39
N LEU A 93 3.14 -9.19 -12.21
CA LEU A 93 2.37 -8.41 -11.23
C LEU A 93 3.02 -7.07 -10.91
N ASP A 94 4.31 -7.08 -10.59
CA ASP A 94 5.03 -5.89 -10.14
C ASP A 94 5.63 -5.05 -11.27
N ILE A 95 5.53 -5.45 -12.54
CA ILE A 95 6.09 -4.66 -13.64
C ILE A 95 5.38 -3.29 -13.71
N GLY A 96 6.14 -2.22 -13.50
CA GLY A 96 5.67 -0.85 -13.41
C GLY A 96 5.49 -0.32 -11.98
N THR A 97 5.65 -1.15 -10.95
CA THR A 97 5.83 -0.66 -9.57
C THR A 97 7.22 -0.05 -9.40
N THR A 98 7.46 0.67 -8.30
CA THR A 98 8.81 1.11 -7.93
C THR A 98 9.78 -0.09 -7.95
N HIS A 99 10.85 0.01 -8.72
CA HIS A 99 11.86 -1.05 -8.96
C HIS A 99 11.35 -2.35 -9.60
N ASN A 100 10.07 -2.44 -9.97
CA ASN A 100 9.41 -3.61 -10.55
C ASN A 100 9.31 -4.84 -9.62
N ASP A 101 9.39 -4.64 -8.30
CA ASP A 101 9.39 -5.72 -7.32
C ASP A 101 8.60 -5.40 -6.03
N TYR A 102 7.82 -4.30 -6.01
CA TYR A 102 7.26 -3.74 -4.78
C TYR A 102 6.49 -4.76 -3.93
N SER A 103 5.53 -5.50 -4.50
CA SER A 103 4.75 -6.46 -3.71
C SER A 103 5.57 -7.69 -3.31
N ASN A 104 6.47 -8.16 -4.18
CA ASN A 104 7.37 -9.26 -3.85
C ASN A 104 8.30 -8.90 -2.67
N ASP A 105 8.90 -7.71 -2.69
CA ASP A 105 9.75 -7.22 -1.60
C ASP A 105 8.96 -7.09 -0.28
N VAL A 106 7.79 -6.43 -0.32
CA VAL A 106 6.94 -6.26 0.87
C VAL A 106 6.50 -7.61 1.46
N ILE A 107 6.07 -8.57 0.63
CA ILE A 107 5.65 -9.89 1.12
C ILE A 107 6.83 -10.67 1.71
N ALA A 108 8.01 -10.61 1.09
CA ALA A 108 9.20 -11.27 1.63
C ALA A 108 9.60 -10.69 3.01
N GLN A 109 9.56 -9.36 3.14
CA GLN A 109 9.81 -8.70 4.42
C GLN A 109 8.75 -9.06 5.47
N ALA A 110 7.46 -9.11 5.09
CA ALA A 110 6.38 -9.52 5.99
C ALA A 110 6.57 -10.96 6.50
N GLN A 111 6.94 -11.89 5.62
CA GLN A 111 7.25 -13.27 6.00
C GLN A 111 8.45 -13.34 6.95
N TRP A 112 9.50 -12.56 6.70
CA TRP A 112 10.65 -12.48 7.59
C TRP A 112 10.25 -11.95 8.99
N LEU A 113 9.44 -10.89 9.06
CA LEU A 113 8.94 -10.35 10.32
C LEU A 113 8.11 -11.38 11.10
N ILE A 114 7.19 -12.07 10.42
CA ILE A 114 6.38 -13.15 10.99
C ILE A 114 7.28 -14.24 11.57
N ASN A 115 8.27 -14.72 10.80
CA ASN A 115 9.17 -15.79 11.26
C ASN A 115 10.12 -15.36 12.36
N ARG A 116 10.44 -14.06 12.45
CA ARG A 116 11.42 -13.53 13.41
C ARG A 116 10.81 -13.16 14.76
N TYR A 117 9.52 -12.84 14.78
CA TYR A 117 8.82 -12.28 15.93
C TYR A 117 7.57 -13.04 16.38
N ASN A 118 7.15 -14.10 15.66
CA ASN A 118 6.27 -15.15 16.21
C ASN A 118 7.10 -16.26 16.87
#